data_AF-A0A327PFD4-F1
#
_entry.id   AF-A0A327PFD4-F1
#
_cell.length_a   1.000
_cell.length_b   1.000
_cell.length_c   1.000
_cell.angle_alpha   90.00
_cell.angle_beta   90.00
_cell.angle_gamma   90.00
#
_symmetry.space_group_name_H-M   'P 1'
#
loop_
_entity.id
_entity.type
_entity.pdbx_description
1 polymer ?
#
loop_
_entity_poly.entity_id
_entity_poly.type
_entity_poly.pdbx_seq_one_letter_code
_entity_poly.pdbx_strand_id
1 'polypeptide(L)' 'METAASFALILTIYFLGCLALIQEVIRPRRQLIVEGNTKKGHWVTNYSKIIFMSFGISLFTTFLAYYLFLN' A
#
# COMPACT_ATOMS: atom_id res chain seq x y z
N MET A 1 -8.40 -5.47 24.46
CA MET A 1 -9.21 -5.66 23.22
C MET A 1 -9.43 -4.32 22.51
N GLU A 2 -9.71 -3.23 23.23
CA GLU A 2 -9.92 -1.89 22.65
C GLU A 2 -8.68 -1.29 21.95
N THR A 3 -7.47 -1.51 22.49
CA THR A 3 -6.22 -1.01 21.89
C THR A 3 -5.95 -1.61 20.51
N ALA A 4 -6.24 -2.90 20.33
CA ALA A 4 -6.08 -3.57 19.03
C ALA A 4 -7.13 -3.08 18.01
N ALA A 5 -8.36 -2.84 18.45
CA ALA A 5 -9.43 -2.33 17.60
C ALA A 5 -9.15 -0.89 17.14
N SER A 6 -8.73 -0.02 18.07
CA SER A 6 -8.32 1.36 17.75
C SER A 6 -7.10 1.39 16.81
N PHE A 7 -6.13 0.50 17.03
CA PHE A 7 -4.97 0.38 16.15
C PHE A 7 -5.38 -0.01 14.74
N ALA A 8 -6.23 -1.03 14.59
CA ALA A 8 -6.73 -1.47 13.29
C ALA A 8 -7.55 -0.38 12.57
N LEU A 9 -8.33 0.40 13.32
CA LEU A 9 -9.11 1.51 12.79
C LEU A 9 -8.21 2.62 12.24
N ILE A 10 -7.21 3.05 13.01
CA ILE A 10 -6.25 4.08 12.58
C ILE A 10 -5.43 3.58 11.38
N LEU A 11 -4.94 2.35 11.45
CA LEU A 11 -4.21 1.72 10.35
C LEU A 11 -5.02 1.73 9.05
N THR A 12 -6.31 1.39 9.13
CA THR A 12 -7.19 1.37 7.95
C THR A 12 -7.38 2.77 7.36
N ILE A 13 -7.60 3.79 8.19
CA ILE A 13 -7.76 5.17 7.74
C ILE A 13 -6.47 5.66 7.08
N TYR A 14 -5.33 5.46 7.72
CA TYR A 14 -4.03 5.84 7.17
C TYR A 14 -3.71 5.08 5.89
N PHE A 15 -4.04 3.79 5.84
CA PHE A 15 -3.85 2.98 4.64
C PHE A 15 -4.66 3.50 3.46
N LEU A 16 -5.94 3.83 3.66
CA LEU A 16 -6.80 4.39 2.61
C LEU A 16 -6.29 5.76 2.14
N GLY A 17 -5.87 6.63 3.06
CA GLY A 17 -5.26 7.92 2.71
C GLY A 17 -3.94 7.76 1.93
N CYS A 18 -3.06 6.88 2.39
CA CYS A 18 -1.80 6.57 1.70
C CYS A 18 -2.05 5.98 0.31
N LEU A 19 -3.03 5.08 0.17
CA LEU A 19 -3.41 4.51 -1.11
C LEU A 19 -3.80 5.61 -2.11
N ALA A 20 -4.63 6.57 -1.71
CA ALA A 20 -5.05 7.67 -2.57
C ALA A 20 -3.85 8.52 -3.02
N LEU A 21 -2.98 8.91 -2.09
CA LEU A 21 -1.78 9.72 -2.38
C LEU A 21 -0.78 8.99 -3.29
N ILE A 22 -0.49 7.72 -2.99
CA ILE A 22 0.46 6.92 -3.76
C ILE A 22 -0.08 6.62 -5.16
N GLN A 23 -1.39 6.40 -5.31
CA GLN A 23 -2.02 6.24 -6.63
C GLN A 23 -1.92 7.52 -7.48
N GLU A 24 -2.02 8.70 -6.88
CA GLU A 24 -1.82 9.97 -7.57
C GLU A 24 -0.38 10.11 -8.11
N VAL A 25 0.62 9.77 -7.29
CA VAL A 25 2.04 9.92 -7.61
C VAL A 25 2.55 8.84 -8.57
N ILE A 26 2.30 7.55 -8.27
CA ILE A 26 2.91 6.43 -8.99
C ILE A 26 2.08 6.03 -10.22
N ARG A 27 0.75 6.27 -10.19
CA ARG A 27 -0.28 5.86 -11.16
C ARG A 27 -0.25 4.37 -11.56
N PRO A 28 -1.40 3.70 -11.67
CA PRO A 28 -1.41 2.33 -12.17
C PRO A 28 -0.97 2.32 -13.64
N ARG A 29 0.14 1.64 -13.95
CA ARG A 29 0.61 1.41 -15.31
C ARG A 29 0.43 -0.05 -15.67
N ARG A 30 -0.15 -0.31 -16.84
CA ARG A 30 -0.16 -1.63 -17.49
C ARG A 30 1.06 -1.72 -18.39
N GLN A 31 1.95 -2.65 -18.08
CA GLN A 31 3.10 -2.96 -18.92
C GLN A 31 2.89 -4.34 -19.54
N LEU A 32 3.09 -4.44 -20.86
CA LEU A 32 3.12 -5.71 -21.56
C LEU A 32 4.53 -6.28 -21.40
N ILE A 33 4.68 -7.37 -20.64
CA ILE A 33 5.94 -8.11 -20.56
C ILE A 33 5.86 -9.22 -21.60
N VAL A 34 6.72 -9.14 -22.62
CA VAL A 34 6.88 -10.20 -23.63
C VAL A 34 8.09 -11.03 -23.21
N GLU A 35 7.82 -12.22 -22.68
CA GLU A 35 8.87 -13.16 -22.31
C GLU A 35 9.43 -13.85 -23.57
N GLY A 36 10.75 -13.82 -23.74
CA GLY A 36 11.41 -14.33 -24.94
C GLY A 36 11.10 -15.80 -25.21
N ASN A 37 10.83 -16.11 -26.47
CA ASN A 37 10.58 -17.43 -27.08
C ASN A 37 9.15 -18.02 -26.99
N THR A 38 8.26 -17.48 -26.17
CA THR A 38 6.83 -17.85 -26.21
C THR A 38 5.99 -16.61 -26.49
N LYS A 39 5.18 -16.61 -27.55
CA LYS A 39 4.27 -15.51 -27.94
C LYS A 39 3.12 -15.26 -26.94
N LYS A 40 3.35 -15.39 -25.64
CA LYS A 40 2.40 -15.12 -24.56
C LYS A 40 2.89 -13.89 -23.81
N GLY A 41 2.49 -12.70 -24.27
CA GLY A 41 2.68 -11.48 -23.50
C GLY A 41 1.70 -11.46 -22.33
N HIS A 42 2.19 -11.26 -21.11
CA HIS A 42 1.36 -11.05 -19.93
C HIS A 42 1.27 -9.56 -19.60
N TRP A 43 0.05 -9.07 -19.38
CA TRP A 43 -0.17 -7.71 -18.91
C TRP A 43 0.08 -7.67 -17.41
N VAL A 44 1.12 -6.97 -16.99
CA VAL A 44 1.46 -6.80 -15.58
C VAL A 44 1.11 -5.39 -15.14
N THR A 45 0.51 -5.27 -13.97
CA THR A 45 0.20 -3.99 -13.34
C THR A 45 1.03 -3.80 -12.09
N ASN A 46 1.43 -2.55 -11.80
CA ASN A 46 2.13 -2.17 -10.58
C ASN A 46 1.22 -2.05 -9.34
N TYR A 47 -0.03 -2.54 -9.39
CA TYR A 47 -0.97 -2.47 -8.25
C TYR A 47 -0.40 -3.08 -6.97
N SER A 48 0.24 -4.25 -7.05
CA SER A 48 0.85 -4.87 -5.87
C SER A 48 1.89 -3.96 -5.24
N LYS A 49 2.73 -3.30 -6.06
CA LYS A 49 3.73 -2.34 -5.57
C LYS A 49 3.08 -1.15 -4.86
N ILE A 50 2.00 -0.60 -5.43
CA ILE A 50 1.25 0.51 -4.83
C ILE A 50 0.66 0.10 -3.48
N ILE A 51 0.04 -1.08 -3.40
CA ILE A 51 -0.58 -1.60 -2.18
C ILE A 51 0.48 -1.83 -1.09
N PHE A 52 1.57 -2.52 -1.40
CA PHE A 52 2.64 -2.78 -0.44
C PHE A 52 3.29 -1.50 0.08
N MET A 53 3.53 -0.53 -0.80
CA MET A 53 4.13 0.75 -0.41
C MET A 53 3.20 1.55 0.49
N SER A 54 1.90 1.61 0.14
CA SER A 54 0.89 2.30 0.95
C SER A 54 0.73 1.64 2.32
N PHE A 55 0.72 0.31 2.37
CA PHE A 55 0.61 -0.46 3.61
C PHE A 55 1.83 -0.26 4.52
N GLY A 56 3.04 -0.25 3.94
CA GLY A 56 4.27 0.00 4.71
C GLY A 56 4.29 1.39 5.35
N ILE A 57 3.89 2.42 4.59
CA ILE A 57 3.82 3.80 5.10
C ILE A 57 2.74 3.91 6.19
N SER A 58 1.57 3.32 5.99
CA SER A 58 0.48 3.35 6.98
C SER A 58 0.84 2.61 8.27
N LEU A 59 1.53 1.47 8.17
CA LEU A 59 2.02 0.73 9.34
C LEU A 59 3.02 1.57 10.13
N PHE A 60 4.03 2.14 9.44
CA PHE A 60 5.06 2.95 10.07
C PHE A 60 4.47 4.17 10.79
N THR A 61 3.57 4.90 10.13
CA THR A 61 2.92 6.09 10.69
C THR A 61 1.99 5.75 11.86
N THR A 62 1.23 4.65 11.78
CA THR A 62 0.38 4.20 12.88
C THR A 62 1.23 3.78 14.09
N PHE A 63 2.32 3.04 13.85
CA PHE A 63 3.25 2.63 14.90
C PHE A 63 3.90 3.86 15.57
N LEU A 64 4.33 4.84 14.77
CA LEU A 64 4.89 6.09 15.28
C LEU A 64 3.88 6.87 16.11
N ALA A 65 2.62 6.97 15.67
CA ALA A 65 1.57 7.64 16.42
C ALA A 65 1.32 6.95 17.78
N TYR A 66 1.24 5.62 17.81
CA TYR A 66 1.11 4.88 19.07
C TYR A 66 2.33 5.07 19.98
N TYR A 67 3.54 5.05 19.41
CA TYR A 67 4.76 5.27 20.17
C TYR A 67 4.85 6.67 20.79
N LEU A 68 4.37 7.70 20.08
CA LEU A 68 4.47 9.10 20.54
C LEU A 68 3.34 9.53 21.48
N PHE A 69 2.13 8.98 21.33
CA PHE A 69 0.94 9.49 22.05
C PHE A 69 0.33 8.49 23.04
N LEU A 70 0.67 7.20 22.95
CA LEU A 70 0.09 6.12 23.76
C LEU A 70 1.12 5.36 24.58
N ASN A 71 2.38 5.81 24.54
CA ASN A 71 3.43 5.46 25.50
C ASN A 71 3.45 6.48 26.63
#